data_AF-A0AAV6B2J5-F1
#
_entry.id   AF-A0AAV6B2J5-F1
#
_cell.length_a   1.000
_cell.length_b   1.000
_cell.length_c   1.000
_cell.angle_alpha   90.00
_cell.angle_beta   90.00
_cell.angle_gamma   90.00
#
_symmetry.space_group_name_H-M   'P 1'
#
loop_
_entity.id
_entity.type
_entity.pdbx_description
1 polymer ?
#
loop_
_entity_poly.entity_id
_entity_poly.type
_entity_poly.pdbx_seq_one_letter_code
_entity_poly.pdbx_strand_id
1 'polypeptide(L)'
;MNTTPQEPEVAHIDTSKMSAGQRAAMELTEAARERTKESSFVAELFMGRFDRARLLPFPGQSTEDHDQGDAFLERLDKTLHEQVDPDAIDRTGEIPDQVIASLASIGAFGIKVPAQYGGLGLSQTNYCRAAM
;
A
#
# COMPACT_ATOMS: atom_id res chain seq x y z
N MET A 1 9.07 -25.46 -24.06
CA MET A 1 7.95 -25.51 -25.02
C MET A 1 7.32 -24.14 -25.02
N ASN A 2 7.41 -23.41 -26.15
CA ASN A 2 6.79 -22.09 -26.31
C ASN A 2 5.27 -22.25 -26.33
N THR A 3 4.59 -21.73 -25.32
CA THR A 3 3.14 -21.50 -25.37
C THR A 3 2.92 -20.09 -25.90
N THR A 4 2.43 -20.01 -27.13
CA THR A 4 1.89 -18.79 -27.75
C THR A 4 0.91 -18.10 -26.78
N PRO A 5 0.89 -16.76 -26.70
CA PRO A 5 -0.13 -16.05 -25.92
C PRO A 5 -1.52 -16.44 -26.47
N GLN A 6 -2.33 -17.14 -25.67
CA GLN A 6 -3.75 -17.29 -26.00
C GLN A 6 -4.38 -15.90 -25.89
N GLU A 7 -5.03 -15.44 -26.97
CA GLU A 7 -5.94 -14.30 -26.88
C GLU A 7 -6.96 -14.59 -25.77
N PRO A 8 -7.26 -13.61 -24.90
CA PRO A 8 -8.16 -13.83 -23.78
C PRO A 8 -9.53 -14.23 -24.31
N GLU A 9 -10.02 -15.38 -23.87
CA GLU A 9 -11.37 -15.85 -24.17
C GLU A 9 -12.37 -14.79 -23.71
N VAL A 10 -12.92 -14.04 -24.65
CA VAL A 10 -13.95 -13.04 -24.38
C VAL A 10 -15.17 -13.84 -23.98
N ALA A 11 -15.53 -13.83 -22.69
CA ALA A 11 -16.77 -14.42 -22.20
C ALA A 11 -17.94 -13.83 -23.01
N HIS A 12 -18.45 -14.60 -23.98
CA HIS A 12 -19.50 -14.17 -24.87
C HIS A 12 -20.84 -14.35 -24.15
N ILE A 13 -21.25 -13.35 -23.37
CA ILE A 13 -22.55 -13.35 -22.72
C ILE A 13 -23.64 -13.27 -23.81
N ASP A 14 -24.51 -14.28 -23.87
CA ASP A 14 -25.67 -14.26 -24.79
C ASP A 14 -26.68 -13.21 -24.32
N THR A 15 -26.69 -12.05 -24.98
CA THR A 15 -27.60 -10.94 -24.70
C THR A 15 -28.86 -10.94 -25.57
N SER A 16 -29.11 -12.00 -26.34
CA SER A 16 -30.22 -12.09 -27.30
C SER A 16 -31.60 -11.98 -26.66
N LYS A 17 -31.74 -12.37 -25.38
CA LYS A 17 -32.99 -12.32 -24.61
C LYS A 17 -33.13 -11.09 -23.70
N MET A 18 -32.16 -10.18 -23.71
CA MET A 18 -32.16 -8.98 -22.85
C MET A 18 -32.90 -7.81 -23.50
N SER A 19 -33.57 -6.98 -22.70
CA SER A 19 -34.12 -5.71 -23.18
C SER A 19 -33.00 -4.73 -23.54
N ALA A 20 -33.31 -3.72 -24.35
CA ALA A 20 -32.33 -2.71 -24.76
C ALA A 20 -31.65 -2.02 -23.56
N GLY A 21 -32.41 -1.71 -22.51
CA GLY A 21 -31.86 -1.13 -21.27
C GLY A 21 -30.98 -2.10 -20.49
N GLN A 22 -31.35 -3.38 -20.42
CA GLN A 22 -30.53 -4.40 -19.76
C GLN A 22 -29.21 -4.64 -20.50
N ARG A 23 -29.25 -4.65 -21.84
CA ARG A 23 -28.04 -4.81 -22.67
C ARG A 23 -27.09 -3.62 -22.48
N ALA A 24 -27.61 -2.39 -22.53
CA ALA A 24 -26.80 -1.19 -22.31
C ALA A 24 -26.17 -1.14 -20.90
N ALA A 25 -26.90 -1.57 -19.87
CA ALA A 25 -26.36 -1.66 -18.52
C ALA A 25 -25.25 -2.72 -18.37
N MET A 26 -25.41 -3.88 -19.02
CA MET A 26 -24.38 -4.93 -19.04
C MET A 26 -23.13 -4.48 -19.81
N GLU A 27 -23.29 -3.86 -20.97
CA GLU A 27 -22.17 -3.33 -21.76
C GLU A 27 -21.42 -2.24 -21.00
N LEU A 28 -22.12 -1.34 -20.30
CA LEU A 28 -21.50 -0.33 -19.45
C LEU A 28 -20.71 -0.97 -18.29
N THR A 29 -21.25 -2.02 -17.68
CA THR A 29 -20.60 -2.76 -16.59
C THR A 29 -19.35 -3.50 -17.08
N GLU A 30 -19.42 -4.14 -18.25
CA GLU A 30 -18.28 -4.83 -18.88
C GLU A 30 -17.21 -3.84 -19.36
N ALA A 31 -17.60 -2.68 -19.90
CA ALA A 31 -16.66 -1.64 -20.30
C ALA A 31 -15.91 -1.02 -19.10
N ALA A 32 -16.55 -0.96 -17.94
CA ALA A 32 -15.95 -0.53 -16.69
C ALA A 32 -15.13 -1.63 -15.98
N ARG A 33 -15.16 -2.87 -16.49
CA ARG A 33 -14.38 -3.98 -15.89
C ARG A 33 -12.89 -3.70 -16.07
N GLU A 34 -12.22 -3.51 -14.94
CA GLU A 34 -10.77 -3.41 -14.89
C GLU A 34 -10.16 -4.76 -15.30
N ARG A 35 -9.48 -4.79 -16.45
CA ARG A 35 -8.73 -5.96 -16.89
C ARG A 35 -7.31 -5.87 -16.34
N THR A 36 -7.09 -6.46 -15.18
CA THR A 36 -5.74 -6.61 -14.64
C THR A 36 -4.96 -7.58 -15.54
N LYS A 37 -3.85 -7.12 -16.13
CA LYS A 37 -3.02 -7.94 -17.05
C LYS A 37 -2.32 -9.10 -16.36
N GLU A 38 -2.15 -9.03 -15.04
CA GLU A 38 -1.50 -10.08 -14.26
C GLU A 38 -2.30 -10.41 -13.00
N SER A 39 -2.48 -11.70 -12.76
CA SER A 39 -3.09 -12.21 -11.54
C SER A 39 -2.09 -12.15 -10.39
N SER A 40 -2.53 -11.71 -9.21
CA SER A 40 -1.70 -11.68 -8.00
C SER A 40 -1.42 -13.10 -7.50
N PHE A 41 -0.37 -13.28 -6.67
CA PHE A 41 -0.09 -14.58 -6.04
C PHE A 41 -1.33 -15.14 -5.31
N VAL A 42 -2.06 -14.29 -4.58
CA VAL A 42 -3.26 -14.69 -3.83
C VAL A 42 -4.41 -15.06 -4.77
N ALA A 43 -4.59 -14.32 -5.87
CA ALA A 43 -5.62 -14.63 -6.86
C ALA A 43 -5.37 -15.99 -7.54
N GLU A 44 -4.11 -16.27 -7.89
CA GLU A 44 -3.71 -17.58 -8.43
C GLU A 44 -3.90 -18.71 -7.42
N LEU A 45 -3.54 -18.46 -6.15
CA LEU A 45 -3.74 -19.43 -5.07
C LEU A 45 -5.21 -19.78 -4.91
N PHE A 46 -6.12 -18.80 -5.00
CA PHE A 46 -7.57 -19.02 -4.94
C PHE A 46 -8.07 -19.90 -6.09
N MET A 47 -7.40 -19.84 -7.24
CA MET A 47 -7.68 -20.68 -8.42
C MET A 47 -6.94 -22.02 -8.40
N GLY A 48 -6.32 -22.39 -7.27
CA GLY A 48 -5.58 -23.65 -7.11
C GLY A 48 -4.21 -23.65 -7.79
N ARG A 49 -3.67 -22.49 -8.19
CA ARG A 49 -2.36 -22.35 -8.83
C ARG A 49 -1.36 -21.73 -7.86
N PHE A 50 -0.36 -22.52 -7.46
CA PHE A 50 0.72 -22.04 -6.59
C PHE A 50 1.93 -21.57 -7.41
N ASP A 51 1.99 -20.27 -7.69
CA ASP A 51 3.12 -19.66 -8.41
C ASP A 51 4.15 -19.09 -7.42
N ARG A 52 5.11 -19.93 -7.02
CA ARG A 52 6.16 -19.55 -6.06
C ARG A 52 7.04 -18.40 -6.57
N ALA A 53 7.20 -18.24 -7.88
CA ALA A 53 8.06 -17.21 -8.45
C ALA A 53 7.53 -15.80 -8.21
N ARG A 54 6.22 -15.65 -7.93
CA ARG A 54 5.59 -14.37 -7.55
C ARG A 54 5.81 -13.97 -6.09
N LEU A 55 6.31 -14.90 -5.26
CA LEU A 55 6.51 -14.69 -3.83
C LEU A 55 8.01 -14.63 -3.45
N LEU A 56 8.85 -15.40 -4.15
CA LEU A 56 10.26 -15.58 -3.81
C LEU A 56 11.21 -15.06 -4.89
N PRO A 57 12.35 -14.46 -4.52
CA PRO A 57 12.78 -14.19 -3.14
C PRO A 57 11.96 -13.08 -2.46
N PHE A 58 11.99 -13.03 -1.13
CA PHE A 58 11.35 -11.96 -0.39
C PHE A 58 11.93 -10.60 -0.83
N PRO A 59 11.10 -9.58 -1.07
CA PRO A 59 11.59 -8.28 -1.50
C PRO A 59 12.54 -7.67 -0.47
N GLY A 60 13.74 -7.33 -0.92
CA GLY A 60 14.74 -6.65 -0.10
C GLY A 60 14.60 -5.12 -0.17
N GLN A 61 15.07 -4.44 0.87
CA GLN A 61 15.27 -3.00 0.87
C GLN A 61 16.68 -2.66 0.37
N SER A 62 16.86 -1.55 -0.35
CA SER A 62 18.20 -1.07 -0.69
C SER A 62 18.89 -0.52 0.57
N THR A 63 20.23 -0.54 0.60
CA THR A 63 21.01 0.03 1.71
C THR A 63 20.65 1.49 1.95
N GLU A 64 20.56 2.28 0.87
CA GLU A 64 20.20 3.70 0.97
C GLU A 64 18.80 3.93 1.59
N ASP A 65 17.80 3.15 1.17
CA ASP A 65 16.45 3.26 1.75
C ASP A 65 16.46 2.80 3.22
N HIS A 66 17.23 1.76 3.56
CA HIS A 66 17.37 1.32 4.94
C HIS A 66 18.00 2.39 5.84
N ASP A 67 19.12 2.98 5.42
CA ASP A 67 19.86 4.01 6.16
C ASP A 67 19.02 5.28 6.38
N GLN A 68 18.27 5.71 5.36
CA GLN A 68 17.32 6.84 5.49
C GLN A 68 16.24 6.55 6.54
N GLY A 69 15.73 5.31 6.57
CA GLY A 69 14.78 4.84 7.57
C GLY A 69 15.37 4.86 8.97
N ASP A 70 16.57 4.31 9.15
CA ASP A 70 17.26 4.22 10.44
C ASP A 70 17.47 5.61 11.06
N ALA A 71 17.94 6.57 10.25
CA ALA A 71 18.16 7.93 10.70
C ALA A 71 16.85 8.62 11.17
N PHE A 72 15.71 8.29 10.56
CA PHE A 72 14.41 8.81 11.01
C PHE A 72 13.93 8.10 12.27
N LEU A 73 14.05 6.78 12.33
CA LEU A 73 13.64 5.97 13.48
C LEU A 73 14.41 6.36 14.74
N GLU A 74 15.70 6.67 14.64
CA GLU A 74 16.49 7.16 15.78
C GLU A 74 15.93 8.49 16.34
N ARG A 75 15.55 9.43 15.46
CA ARG A 75 14.93 10.71 15.88
C ARG A 75 13.55 10.50 16.48
N LEU A 76 12.76 9.60 15.90
CA LEU A 76 11.42 9.26 16.38
C LEU A 76 11.50 8.62 17.76
N ASP A 77 12.33 7.59 17.92
CA ASP A 77 12.54 6.87 19.17
C ASP A 77 12.96 7.81 20.29
N LYS A 78 13.96 8.66 20.03
CA LYS A 78 14.41 9.68 20.98
C LYS A 78 13.28 10.64 21.37
N THR A 79 12.53 11.13 20.40
CA THR A 79 11.43 12.08 20.64
C THR A 79 10.32 11.45 21.48
N LEU A 80 9.95 10.20 21.19
CA LEU A 80 8.95 9.47 21.95
C LEU A 80 9.40 9.25 23.40
N HIS A 81 10.64 8.80 23.61
CA HIS A 81 11.15 8.55 24.96
C HIS A 81 11.35 9.82 25.80
N GLU A 82 11.77 10.92 25.18
CA GLU A 82 12.10 12.16 25.91
C GLU A 82 10.90 13.09 26.11
N GLN A 83 9.92 13.08 25.21
CA GLN A 83 8.87 14.10 25.18
C GLN A 83 7.46 13.55 25.41
N VAL A 84 7.27 12.22 25.38
CA VAL A 84 5.92 11.61 25.45
C VAL A 84 5.77 10.80 26.73
N ASP A 85 4.76 11.15 27.52
CA ASP A 85 4.27 10.35 28.64
C ASP A 85 2.99 9.61 28.22
N PRO A 86 3.07 8.33 27.83
CA PRO A 86 1.92 7.58 27.35
C PRO A 86 0.86 7.36 28.45
N ASP A 87 1.28 7.20 29.71
CA ASP A 87 0.37 6.97 30.83
C ASP A 87 -0.43 8.24 31.17
N ALA A 88 0.19 9.42 31.00
CA ALA A 88 -0.52 10.69 31.11
C ALA A 88 -1.55 10.86 29.99
N ILE A 89 -1.18 10.56 28.74
CA ILE A 89 -2.08 10.65 27.58
C ILE A 89 -3.28 9.72 27.74
N ASP A 90 -3.07 8.47 28.16
CA ASP A 90 -4.17 7.53 28.40
C ASP A 90 -5.12 8.04 29.50
N ARG A 91 -4.56 8.55 30.60
CA ARG A 91 -5.33 9.07 31.74
C ARG A 91 -6.13 10.32 31.41
N THR A 92 -5.61 11.22 30.58
CA THR A 92 -6.29 12.48 30.22
C THR A 92 -7.16 12.35 28.98
N GLY A 93 -6.84 11.40 28.09
CA GLY A 93 -7.45 11.27 26.76
C GLY A 93 -6.96 12.33 25.77
N GLU A 94 -5.91 13.10 26.10
CA GLU A 94 -5.43 14.22 25.30
C GLU A 94 -3.92 14.12 25.06
N ILE A 95 -3.50 14.34 23.80
CA ILE A 95 -2.08 14.45 23.43
C ILE A 95 -1.65 15.92 23.62
N PRO A 96 -0.63 16.22 24.45
CA PRO A 96 -0.19 17.59 24.65
C PRO A 96 0.31 18.27 23.36
N ASP A 97 0.04 19.57 23.21
CA ASP A 97 0.48 20.37 22.04
C ASP A 97 2.00 20.30 21.83
N GLN A 98 2.78 20.24 22.91
CA GLN A 98 4.23 20.09 22.84
C GLN A 98 4.64 18.77 22.18
N VAL A 99 3.92 17.68 22.43
CA VAL A 99 4.17 16.38 21.80
C VAL A 99 3.89 16.47 20.31
N ILE A 100 2.75 17.05 19.94
CA ILE A 100 2.36 17.26 18.53
C ILE A 100 3.41 18.11 17.81
N ALA A 101 3.85 19.21 18.43
CA ALA A 101 4.90 20.08 17.88
C ALA A 101 6.24 19.34 17.72
N SER A 102 6.61 18.50 18.69
CA SER A 102 7.85 17.71 18.64
C SER A 102 7.81 16.68 17.50
N LEU A 103 6.69 15.97 17.34
CA LEU A 103 6.47 15.04 16.23
C LEU A 103 6.47 15.75 14.86
N ALA A 104 5.90 16.96 14.79
CA ALA A 104 5.94 17.77 13.58
C ALA A 104 7.37 18.21 13.23
N SER A 105 8.17 18.58 14.22
CA SER A 105 9.55 19.04 14.03
C SER A 105 10.47 17.98 13.39
N ILE A 106 10.19 16.69 13.65
CA ILE A 106 10.93 15.57 13.07
C ILE A 106 10.33 15.06 11.75
N GLY A 107 9.23 15.65 11.27
CA GLY A 107 8.58 15.27 10.02
C GLY A 107 7.65 14.05 10.13
N ALA A 108 7.22 13.65 11.33
CA ALA A 108 6.40 12.45 11.54
C ALA A 108 5.03 12.50 10.82
N PHE A 109 4.49 13.68 10.56
CA PHE A 109 3.25 13.86 9.80
C PHE A 109 3.42 13.79 8.27
N GLY A 110 4.66 13.70 7.78
CA GLY A 110 5.00 13.75 6.35
C GLY A 110 5.93 12.63 5.89
N ILE A 111 5.97 11.49 6.59
CA ILE A 111 6.97 10.42 6.40
C ILE A 111 7.09 9.97 4.93
N LYS A 112 5.97 9.69 4.25
CA LYS A 112 5.96 9.22 2.85
C LYS A 112 5.80 10.34 1.82
N VAL A 113 5.53 11.57 2.28
CA VAL A 113 5.27 12.68 1.37
C VAL A 113 6.58 13.02 0.65
N PRO A 114 6.62 13.15 -0.68
CA PRO A 114 7.84 13.48 -1.40
C PRO A 114 8.50 14.75 -0.88
N ALA A 115 9.84 14.78 -0.85
CA ALA A 115 10.61 15.91 -0.33
C ALA A 115 10.28 17.24 -1.03
N GLN A 116 9.94 17.21 -2.33
CA GLN A 116 9.52 18.40 -3.09
C GLN A 116 8.22 19.06 -2.57
N TYR A 117 7.45 18.34 -1.75
CA TYR A 117 6.25 18.85 -1.08
C TYR A 117 6.44 19.04 0.43
N GLY A 118 7.69 19.01 0.91
CA GLY A 118 8.04 19.22 2.32
C GLY A 118 7.92 17.99 3.23
N GLY A 119 7.82 16.78 2.65
CA GLY A 119 7.87 15.53 3.42
C GLY A 119 9.26 14.91 3.51
N LEU A 120 9.34 13.71 4.09
CA LEU A 120 10.60 12.98 4.24
C LEU A 120 10.91 12.07 3.04
N GLY A 121 9.92 11.77 2.20
CA GLY A 121 10.09 10.93 1.01
C GLY A 121 10.45 9.47 1.29
N LEU A 122 10.22 8.97 2.51
CA LEU A 122 10.60 7.61 2.90
C LEU A 122 9.68 6.57 2.24
N SER A 123 10.23 5.38 1.99
CA SER A 123 9.49 4.27 1.40
C SER A 123 8.32 3.77 2.27
N GLN A 124 7.44 2.98 1.66
CA GLN A 124 6.38 2.28 2.39
C GLN A 124 6.93 1.37 3.48
N THR A 125 8.07 0.71 3.24
CA THR A 125 8.74 -0.14 4.22
C THR A 125 9.13 0.66 5.46
N ASN A 126 9.80 1.80 5.28
CA ASN A 126 10.21 2.66 6.39
C ASN A 126 9.02 3.29 7.13
N TYR A 127 7.94 3.64 6.42
CA TYR A 127 6.71 4.05 7.06
C TYR A 127 6.13 2.96 7.96
N CYS A 128 6.09 1.71 7.49
CA CYS A 128 5.65 0.59 8.32
C CYS A 128 6.57 0.41 9.54
N ARG A 129 7.88 0.52 9.37
CA ARG A 129 8.85 0.43 10.48
C ARG A 129 8.61 1.49 11.56
N ALA A 130 8.19 2.68 11.18
CA ALA A 130 7.92 3.77 12.11
C ALA A 130 6.55 3.67 12.82
N ALA A 131 5.60 2.96 12.23
CA ALA A 131 4.25 2.79 12.77
C ALA A 131 4.08 1.52 13.62
N MET A 132 5.12 0.69 13.73
CA MET A 132 5.14 -0.57 14.48
C MET A 132 5.75 -0.40 15.87
#